data_AF-C1LEF5-F1
#
_entry.id   AF-C1LEF5-F1
#
_cell.length_a   1.000
_cell.length_b   1.000
_cell.length_c   1.000
_cell.angle_alpha   90.00
_cell.angle_beta   90.00
_cell.angle_gamma   90.00
#
_symmetry.space_group_name_H-M   'P 1'
#
loop_
_entity.id
_entity.type
_entity.pdbx_description
1 polymer ?
#
loop_
_entity_poly.entity_id
_entity_poly.type
_entity_poly.pdbx_seq_one_letter_code
_entity_poly.pdbx_strand_id
1 'polypeptide(L)'
;MSGKLIIGQTDLNLFWPSSSLSHFKPSIVYYTPIRKAWYYEIILADLLIDEQSLVDNCKELNVDKTIIDSGTTNIHLPLPIFQQLILIIIINYVKKNSFINEIAYKHSFWTNQNAYCLNTTNDNDETIKRFYESFPLIEFQLVSSVNSSNQILSLLFSSQQYMRYLGRIRRNHQSKDCFAFAIQPTHKYTILGSVFLEAYYTIFDQENMRIGFANSPCNSYTNNPSISNSKVNGLKYWNETFKSIKKQYQKNAYFVQTHIHKPLSPLDCAVYRLTRTEQLSYFRELYLMIICLSSLIYLFLIPLLILLKIKYID
;
A
#
# COMPACT_ATOMS: atom_id res chain seq x y z
N MET A 1 -17.89 -11.03 8.64
CA MET A 1 -17.33 -12.11 7.82
C MET A 1 -16.78 -13.17 8.75
N SER A 2 -16.96 -14.44 8.41
CA SER A 2 -16.37 -15.56 9.15
C SER A 2 -15.09 -16.01 8.43
N GLY A 3 -14.14 -16.57 9.18
CA GLY A 3 -12.92 -17.16 8.65
C GLY A 3 -12.47 -18.31 9.55
N LYS A 4 -11.37 -18.97 9.18
CA LYS A 4 -10.77 -20.04 9.96
C LYS A 4 -9.39 -19.60 10.42
N LEU A 5 -9.15 -19.65 11.73
CA LEU A 5 -7.80 -19.55 12.30
C LEU A 5 -7.27 -20.97 12.51
N ILE A 6 -6.07 -21.24 12.01
CA ILE A 6 -5.40 -22.53 12.09
C ILE A 6 -4.11 -22.31 12.87
N ILE A 7 -3.87 -23.12 13.90
CA ILE A 7 -2.71 -23.02 14.76
C ILE A 7 -1.89 -24.30 14.61
N GLY A 8 -0.59 -24.17 14.37
CA GLY A 8 0.36 -25.30 14.33
C GLY A 8 0.32 -26.17 13.07
N GLN A 9 -0.37 -25.75 12.00
CA GLN A 9 -0.46 -26.50 10.74
C GLN A 9 -0.49 -25.57 9.52
N THR A 10 0.06 -26.04 8.40
CA THR A 10 0.08 -25.33 7.11
C THR A 10 -0.58 -26.11 5.97
N ASP A 11 -1.03 -27.36 6.19
CA ASP A 11 -1.44 -28.26 5.10
C ASP A 11 -2.80 -27.89 4.49
N LEU A 12 -2.72 -27.15 3.38
CA LEU A 12 -3.85 -26.73 2.54
C LEU A 12 -4.80 -27.88 2.15
N ASN A 13 -4.32 -29.13 2.09
CA ASN A 13 -5.12 -30.27 1.64
C ASN A 13 -6.09 -30.82 2.70
N LEU A 14 -5.83 -30.57 3.99
CA LEU A 14 -6.67 -31.04 5.09
C LEU A 14 -7.93 -30.20 5.29
N PHE A 15 -8.04 -29.08 4.57
CA PHE A 15 -9.06 -28.09 4.87
C PHE A 15 -10.40 -28.39 4.21
N TRP A 16 -10.43 -28.85 2.95
CA TRP A 16 -11.70 -29.02 2.21
C TRP A 16 -12.00 -30.50 1.95
N PRO A 17 -13.04 -31.07 2.62
CA PRO A 17 -13.55 -32.38 2.25
C PRO A 17 -13.96 -32.33 0.78
N SER A 18 -13.59 -33.36 0.05
CA SER A 18 -13.77 -33.58 -1.39
C SER A 18 -15.23 -33.62 -1.88
N SER A 19 -16.20 -33.10 -1.11
CA SER A 19 -17.63 -33.27 -1.36
C SER A 19 -18.39 -32.02 -1.84
N SER A 20 -17.76 -30.85 -2.06
CA SER A 20 -18.49 -29.72 -2.70
C SER A 20 -17.68 -28.67 -3.48
N LEU A 21 -16.35 -28.67 -3.46
CA LEU A 21 -15.53 -27.81 -4.33
C LEU A 21 -14.55 -28.67 -5.15
N SER A 22 -15.04 -29.25 -6.25
CA SER A 22 -14.26 -30.11 -7.16
C SER A 22 -13.14 -29.40 -7.94
N HIS A 23 -12.87 -28.11 -7.69
CA HIS A 23 -11.95 -27.28 -8.49
C HIS A 23 -10.81 -26.62 -7.70
N PHE A 24 -10.71 -26.80 -6.38
CA PHE A 24 -9.60 -26.23 -5.61
C PHE A 24 -8.39 -27.17 -5.63
N LYS A 25 -7.42 -26.89 -6.51
CA LYS A 25 -6.08 -27.49 -6.42
C LYS A 25 -5.33 -26.84 -5.26
N PRO A 26 -4.51 -27.57 -4.48
CA PRO A 26 -3.67 -26.98 -3.46
C PRO A 26 -2.86 -25.84 -4.08
N SER A 27 -3.16 -24.63 -3.62
CA SER A 27 -2.63 -23.40 -4.17
C SER A 27 -1.14 -23.27 -3.84
N ILE A 28 -0.33 -22.94 -4.84
CA ILE A 28 1.07 -22.58 -4.65
C ILE A 28 1.13 -21.39 -3.67
N VAL A 29 1.91 -21.54 -2.60
CA VAL A 29 2.14 -20.47 -1.63
C VAL A 29 3.39 -19.70 -2.03
N TYR A 30 3.28 -18.38 -2.05
CA TYR A 30 4.40 -17.48 -2.27
C TYR A 30 4.71 -16.71 -1.00
N TYR A 31 5.99 -16.50 -0.72
CA TYR A 31 6.43 -15.95 0.56
C TYR A 31 7.08 -14.59 0.41
N THR A 32 6.84 -13.73 1.40
CA THR A 32 7.57 -12.49 1.66
C THR A 32 8.26 -12.59 3.02
N PRO A 33 9.49 -12.08 3.18
CA PRO A 33 10.19 -12.16 4.46
C PRO A 33 9.57 -11.23 5.50
N ILE A 34 9.54 -11.68 6.75
CA ILE A 34 9.31 -10.83 7.92
C ILE A 34 10.61 -10.08 8.18
N ARG A 35 10.56 -8.75 8.08
CA ARG A 35 11.75 -7.91 8.19
C ARG A 35 12.37 -7.94 9.59
N LYS A 36 11.55 -7.97 10.64
CA LYS A 36 11.97 -7.97 12.05
C LYS A 36 10.98 -8.75 12.91
N ALA A 37 11.46 -9.42 13.95
CA ALA A 37 10.64 -10.21 14.87
C ALA A 37 9.96 -9.31 15.94
N TRP A 38 8.94 -8.56 15.53
CA TRP A 38 8.13 -7.70 16.39
C TRP A 38 6.69 -7.68 15.88
N TYR A 39 6.37 -6.74 14.98
CA TYR A 39 5.21 -6.84 14.10
C TYR A 39 5.49 -7.84 12.97
N TYR A 40 4.43 -8.29 12.31
CA TYR A 40 4.50 -8.90 10.98
C TYR A 40 4.84 -7.84 9.93
N GLU A 41 6.07 -7.32 10.03
CA GLU A 41 6.61 -6.26 9.19
C GLU A 41 7.10 -6.86 7.87
N ILE A 42 6.62 -6.31 6.75
CA ILE A 42 7.03 -6.66 5.39
C ILE A 42 7.61 -5.43 4.69
N ILE A 43 8.09 -5.61 3.45
CA ILE A 43 8.54 -4.51 2.60
C ILE A 43 7.71 -4.51 1.32
N LEU A 44 7.01 -3.39 1.09
CA LEU A 44 6.34 -3.12 -0.19
C LEU A 44 7.35 -2.52 -1.17
N ALA A 45 7.39 -3.08 -2.37
CA ALA A 45 8.19 -2.58 -3.48
C ALA A 45 7.42 -1.60 -4.37
N ASP A 46 6.11 -1.80 -4.54
CA ASP A 46 5.28 -0.92 -5.38
C ASP A 46 3.78 -1.12 -5.09
N LEU A 47 2.98 -0.16 -5.54
CA LEU A 47 1.54 -0.26 -5.74
C LEU A 47 1.22 0.17 -7.18
N LEU A 48 0.60 -0.70 -7.97
CA LEU A 48 0.27 -0.43 -9.37
C LEU A 48 -1.24 -0.38 -9.61
N ILE A 49 -1.65 0.50 -10.53
CA ILE A 49 -2.96 0.48 -11.20
C ILE A 49 -2.69 0.46 -12.70
N ASP A 50 -3.26 -0.49 -13.43
CA ASP A 50 -3.03 -0.70 -14.86
C ASP A 50 -1.54 -0.70 -15.24
N GLU A 51 -0.72 -1.44 -14.46
CA GLU A 51 0.74 -1.54 -14.62
C GLU A 51 1.52 -0.22 -14.44
N GLN A 52 0.86 0.83 -13.97
CA GLN A 52 1.48 2.11 -13.70
C GLN A 52 1.66 2.32 -12.18
N SER A 53 2.82 2.82 -11.78
CA SER A 53 3.18 2.95 -10.36
C SER A 53 2.57 4.19 -9.71
N LEU A 54 2.01 3.98 -8.51
CA LEU A 54 1.52 5.03 -7.62
C LEU A 54 2.64 5.79 -6.91
N VAL A 55 3.87 5.28 -6.92
CA VAL A 55 4.99 5.82 -6.15
C VAL A 55 6.21 6.10 -7.02
N ASP A 56 6.90 7.21 -6.77
CA ASP A 56 8.21 7.47 -7.39
C ASP A 56 9.33 6.74 -6.64
N ASN A 57 9.18 6.65 -5.32
CA ASN A 57 10.15 6.09 -4.41
C ASN A 57 9.45 5.09 -3.50
N CYS A 58 9.75 3.81 -3.67
CA CYS A 58 9.15 2.73 -2.89
C CYS A 58 9.39 2.83 -1.38
N LYS A 59 10.41 3.58 -0.93
CA LYS A 59 10.62 3.90 0.50
C LYS A 59 9.45 4.65 1.11
N GLU A 60 8.69 5.41 0.33
CA GLU A 60 7.50 6.13 0.79
C GLU A 60 6.43 5.18 1.31
N LEU A 61 6.32 3.96 0.76
CA LEU A 61 5.40 2.93 1.23
C LEU A 61 5.78 2.38 2.60
N ASN A 62 7.06 2.43 2.94
CA ASN A 62 7.64 1.78 4.13
C ASN A 62 8.21 2.81 5.12
N VAL A 63 7.71 4.05 5.08
CA VAL A 63 8.06 5.09 6.07
C VAL A 63 7.71 4.57 7.46
N ASP A 64 8.69 4.60 8.35
CA ASP A 64 8.70 3.86 9.61
C ASP A 64 8.64 2.34 9.38
N LYS A 65 7.52 1.78 8.91
CA LYS A 65 7.32 0.34 8.64
C LYS A 65 6.12 0.08 7.74
N THR A 66 5.97 -1.17 7.28
CA THR A 66 4.71 -1.69 6.72
C THR A 66 4.37 -2.97 7.47
N ILE A 67 3.16 -3.07 8.03
CA ILE A 67 2.74 -4.25 8.81
C ILE A 67 1.48 -4.88 8.24
N ILE A 68 1.33 -6.19 8.48
CA ILE A 68 0.08 -6.92 8.28
C ILE A 68 -0.60 -7.09 9.64
N ASP A 69 -1.85 -6.65 9.76
CA ASP A 69 -2.54 -6.58 11.05
C ASP A 69 -4.03 -6.95 10.93
N SER A 70 -4.38 -8.13 11.41
CA SER A 70 -5.78 -8.58 11.47
C SER A 70 -6.65 -7.78 12.46
N GLY A 71 -6.05 -7.06 13.40
CA GLY A 71 -6.75 -6.21 14.38
C GLY A 71 -7.20 -4.85 13.82
N THR A 72 -6.72 -4.48 12.64
CA THR A 72 -7.13 -3.25 11.94
C THR A 72 -8.01 -3.61 10.75
N THR A 73 -9.17 -2.96 10.58
CA THR A 73 -10.07 -3.29 9.45
C THR A 73 -9.50 -2.83 8.11
N ASN A 74 -9.16 -1.55 7.99
CA ASN A 74 -8.85 -0.92 6.71
C ASN A 74 -7.38 -1.07 6.32
N ILE A 75 -7.08 -0.82 5.06
CA ILE A 75 -5.72 -0.52 4.63
C ILE A 75 -5.42 0.94 4.98
N HIS A 76 -4.27 1.19 5.61
CA HIS A 76 -3.78 2.54 5.87
C HIS A 76 -2.57 2.80 5.00
N LEU A 77 -2.65 3.80 4.11
CA LEU A 77 -1.56 4.22 3.23
C LEU A 77 -1.02 5.60 3.64
N PRO A 78 0.28 5.86 3.51
CA PRO A 78 0.86 7.17 3.71
C PRO A 78 0.09 8.23 2.93
N LEU A 79 -0.22 9.36 3.57
CA LEU A 79 -1.10 10.38 3.01
C LEU A 79 -0.80 10.77 1.54
N PRO A 80 0.47 11.00 1.12
CA PRO A 80 0.76 11.32 -0.28
C PRO A 80 0.34 10.22 -1.26
N ILE A 81 0.53 8.96 -0.88
CA ILE A 81 0.22 7.78 -1.70
C ILE A 81 -1.29 7.57 -1.76
N PHE A 82 -1.97 7.73 -0.62
CA PHE A 82 -3.43 7.69 -0.54
C PHE A 82 -4.10 8.74 -1.45
N GLN A 83 -3.60 9.98 -1.42
CA GLN A 83 -4.10 11.06 -2.29
C GLN A 83 -3.91 10.73 -3.77
N GLN A 84 -2.74 10.19 -4.13
CA GLN A 84 -2.45 9.78 -5.51
C GLN A 84 -3.38 8.65 -5.97
N LEU A 85 -3.60 7.64 -5.12
CA LEU A 85 -4.51 6.53 -5.37
C LEU A 85 -5.94 7.03 -5.70
N ILE A 86 -6.51 7.86 -4.83
CA ILE A 86 -7.87 8.39 -5.03
C ILE A 86 -7.94 9.24 -6.30
N LEU A 87 -6.95 10.10 -6.53
CA LEU A 87 -6.91 10.96 -7.70
C LEU A 87 -7.00 10.14 -8.99
N ILE A 88 -6.24 9.06 -9.07
CA ILE A 88 -6.21 8.15 -10.23
C ILE A 88 -7.54 7.42 -10.37
N ILE A 89 -8.05 6.83 -9.30
CA ILE A 89 -9.36 6.15 -9.31
C ILE A 89 -10.45 7.12 -9.82
N ILE A 90 -10.48 8.34 -9.28
CA ILE A 90 -11.47 9.35 -9.66
C ILE A 90 -11.35 9.74 -11.13
N ILE A 91 -10.15 10.06 -11.61
CA ILE A 91 -9.98 10.58 -12.98
C ILE A 91 -10.17 9.48 -14.02
N ASN A 92 -9.61 8.29 -13.79
CA ASN A 92 -9.55 7.26 -14.81
C ASN A 92 -10.78 6.35 -14.83
N TYR A 93 -11.45 6.15 -13.69
CA TYR A 93 -12.54 5.20 -13.58
C TYR A 93 -13.87 5.88 -13.22
N VAL A 94 -13.89 6.69 -12.17
CA VAL A 94 -15.15 7.25 -11.64
C VAL A 94 -15.74 8.31 -12.56
N LYS A 95 -14.98 9.35 -12.92
CA LYS A 95 -15.48 10.48 -13.74
C LYS A 95 -15.88 10.06 -15.16
N LYS A 96 -15.28 9.00 -15.70
CA LYS A 96 -15.58 8.48 -17.04
C LYS A 96 -16.79 7.55 -17.05
N ASN A 97 -17.29 7.16 -15.88
CA ASN A 97 -18.38 6.21 -15.74
C ASN A 97 -19.65 6.91 -15.26
N SER A 98 -20.63 7.06 -16.16
CA SER A 98 -21.89 7.75 -15.87
C SER A 98 -22.71 7.12 -14.73
N PHE A 99 -22.47 5.85 -14.40
CA PHE A 99 -23.15 5.16 -13.30
C PHE A 99 -22.67 5.60 -11.91
N ILE A 100 -21.39 5.95 -11.77
CA ILE A 100 -20.76 6.28 -10.48
C ILE A 100 -20.12 7.66 -10.44
N ASN A 101 -20.26 8.48 -11.49
CA ASN A 101 -19.59 9.78 -11.60
C ASN A 101 -19.83 10.70 -10.39
N GLU A 102 -21.00 10.62 -9.76
CA GLU A 102 -21.36 11.43 -8.61
C GLU A 102 -20.49 11.15 -7.37
N ILE A 103 -19.96 9.92 -7.25
CA ILE A 103 -19.07 9.52 -6.14
C ILE A 103 -17.79 10.34 -6.15
N ALA A 104 -17.33 10.81 -7.32
CA ALA A 104 -16.13 11.64 -7.44
C ALA A 104 -16.17 12.90 -6.54
N TYR A 105 -17.37 13.40 -6.22
CA TYR A 105 -17.58 14.61 -5.43
C TYR A 105 -17.97 14.32 -3.97
N LYS A 106 -18.10 13.04 -3.59
CA LYS A 106 -18.45 12.62 -2.21
C LYS A 106 -17.19 12.48 -1.37
N HIS A 107 -16.57 13.59 -0.97
CA HIS A 107 -15.34 13.57 -0.16
C HIS A 107 -15.46 12.68 1.09
N SER A 108 -16.60 12.74 1.79
CA SER A 108 -16.87 11.93 2.99
C SER A 108 -16.93 10.42 2.73
N PHE A 109 -17.19 9.99 1.49
CA PHE A 109 -17.08 8.58 1.12
C PHE A 109 -15.61 8.15 1.04
N TRP A 110 -14.79 8.91 0.31
CA TRP A 110 -13.36 8.62 0.13
C TRP A 110 -12.55 8.70 1.42
N THR A 111 -12.98 9.51 2.38
CA THR A 111 -12.35 9.57 3.71
C THR A 111 -12.96 8.58 4.71
N ASN A 112 -13.85 7.69 4.26
CA ASN A 112 -14.53 6.69 5.07
C ASN A 112 -15.30 7.29 6.27
N GLN A 113 -15.86 8.49 6.09
CA GLN A 113 -16.75 9.15 7.04
C GLN A 113 -18.21 8.77 6.81
N ASN A 114 -18.62 8.61 5.54
CA ASN A 114 -19.96 8.25 5.13
C ASN A 114 -19.95 7.06 4.16
N ALA A 115 -20.98 6.23 4.24
CA ALA A 115 -21.23 5.21 3.23
C ALA A 115 -21.77 5.82 1.93
N TYR A 116 -21.49 5.15 0.81
CA TYR A 116 -22.18 5.38 -0.45
C TYR A 116 -23.20 4.28 -0.68
N CYS A 117 -24.46 4.63 -0.99
CA CYS A 117 -25.55 3.67 -1.07
C CYS A 117 -26.24 3.72 -2.43
N LEU A 118 -26.27 2.58 -3.11
CA LEU A 118 -26.97 2.37 -4.37
C LEU A 118 -28.43 2.00 -4.09
N ASN A 119 -29.36 2.49 -4.91
CA ASN A 119 -30.74 2.01 -4.85
C ASN A 119 -30.80 0.56 -5.34
N THR A 120 -31.44 -0.29 -4.55
CA THR A 120 -31.77 -1.67 -4.91
C THR A 120 -32.76 -1.66 -6.07
N THR A 121 -32.46 -2.37 -7.16
CA THR A 121 -33.35 -2.56 -8.31
C THR A 121 -33.91 -3.99 -8.30
N ASN A 122 -34.80 -4.35 -9.23
CA ASN A 122 -35.23 -5.75 -9.35
C ASN A 122 -34.07 -6.69 -9.74
N ASP A 123 -32.97 -6.13 -10.28
CA ASP A 123 -31.74 -6.84 -10.67
C ASP A 123 -30.55 -6.41 -9.79
N ASN A 124 -30.62 -6.83 -8.53
CA ASN A 124 -29.67 -6.41 -7.49
C ASN A 124 -28.25 -6.92 -7.73
N ASP A 125 -28.13 -8.15 -8.23
CA ASP A 125 -26.84 -8.77 -8.44
C ASP A 125 -26.08 -8.06 -9.57
N GLU A 126 -26.78 -7.62 -10.62
CA GLU A 126 -26.15 -6.85 -11.71
C GLU A 126 -25.75 -5.44 -11.27
N THR A 127 -26.55 -4.77 -10.42
CA THR A 127 -26.23 -3.42 -9.93
C THR A 127 -24.97 -3.42 -9.06
N ILE A 128 -24.85 -4.37 -8.13
CA ILE A 128 -23.67 -4.53 -7.27
C ILE A 128 -22.45 -4.96 -8.09
N LYS A 129 -22.63 -5.88 -9.05
CA LYS A 129 -21.57 -6.29 -9.99
C LYS A 129 -21.03 -5.10 -10.77
N ARG A 130 -21.90 -4.32 -11.43
CA ARG A 130 -21.50 -3.12 -12.19
C ARG A 130 -20.77 -2.12 -11.31
N PHE A 131 -21.14 -2.00 -10.04
CA PHE A 131 -20.44 -1.15 -9.09
C PHE A 131 -18.99 -1.61 -8.88
N TYR A 132 -18.75 -2.89 -8.58
CA TYR A 132 -17.39 -3.40 -8.43
C TYR A 132 -16.56 -3.32 -9.72
N GLU A 133 -17.15 -3.62 -10.88
CA GLU A 133 -16.50 -3.51 -12.20
C GLU A 133 -16.10 -2.07 -12.56
N SER A 134 -16.71 -1.08 -11.89
CA SER A 134 -16.42 0.33 -12.13
C SER A 134 -15.11 0.82 -11.48
N PHE A 135 -14.38 -0.05 -10.77
CA PHE A 135 -13.13 0.30 -10.07
C PHE A 135 -12.00 -0.69 -10.41
N PRO A 136 -10.73 -0.24 -10.36
CA PRO A 136 -9.60 -1.05 -10.80
C PRO A 136 -9.18 -2.17 -9.86
N LEU A 137 -8.37 -3.09 -10.36
CA LEU A 137 -7.49 -3.89 -9.51
C LEU A 137 -6.31 -3.03 -9.04
N ILE A 138 -5.87 -3.23 -7.80
CA ILE A 138 -4.63 -2.65 -7.27
C ILE A 138 -3.62 -3.80 -7.14
N GLU A 139 -2.46 -3.70 -7.77
CA GLU A 139 -1.38 -4.68 -7.58
C GLU A 139 -0.46 -4.22 -6.45
N PHE A 140 -0.34 -5.03 -5.41
CA PHE A 140 0.66 -4.89 -4.37
C PHE A 140 1.89 -5.71 -4.76
N GLN A 141 3.04 -5.06 -4.85
CA GLN A 141 4.32 -5.74 -5.04
C GLN A 141 5.08 -5.79 -3.72
N LEU A 142 5.45 -6.98 -3.27
CA LEU A 142 6.16 -7.24 -2.03
C LEU A 142 7.55 -7.80 -2.35
N VAL A 143 8.52 -7.57 -1.47
CA VAL A 143 9.80 -8.29 -1.56
C VAL A 143 9.55 -9.79 -1.47
N SER A 144 10.13 -10.56 -2.39
CA SER A 144 10.04 -12.03 -2.39
C SER A 144 11.02 -12.64 -1.39
N SER A 145 10.66 -13.76 -0.77
CA SER A 145 11.60 -14.59 0.00
C SER A 145 12.57 -15.41 -0.87
N VAL A 146 12.40 -15.39 -2.20
CA VAL A 146 13.34 -16.07 -3.12
C VAL A 146 14.66 -15.30 -3.14
N ASN A 147 15.78 -16.04 -3.07
CA ASN A 147 17.16 -15.52 -3.13
C ASN A 147 17.55 -14.99 -4.53
N SER A 148 16.73 -14.14 -5.11
CA SER A 148 17.03 -13.36 -6.31
C SER A 148 16.76 -11.91 -6.00
N SER A 149 17.81 -11.08 -6.06
CA SER A 149 17.75 -9.67 -5.66
C SER A 149 16.70 -8.86 -6.43
N ASN A 150 16.19 -9.34 -7.56
CA ASN A 150 15.30 -8.59 -8.45
C ASN A 150 13.91 -9.25 -8.61
N GLN A 151 13.53 -10.17 -7.72
CA GLN A 151 12.18 -10.75 -7.75
C GLN A 151 11.25 -10.14 -6.70
N ILE A 152 10.01 -9.91 -7.12
CA ILE A 152 8.91 -9.49 -6.23
C ILE A 152 7.79 -10.52 -6.25
N LEU A 153 7.01 -10.52 -5.18
CA LEU A 153 5.72 -11.18 -5.10
C LEU A 153 4.63 -10.19 -5.51
N SER A 154 3.82 -10.56 -6.51
CA SER A 154 2.71 -9.78 -7.03
C SER A 154 1.37 -10.30 -6.50
N LEU A 155 0.61 -9.42 -5.84
CA LEU A 155 -0.71 -9.69 -5.30
C LEU A 155 -1.72 -8.72 -5.93
N LEU A 156 -2.72 -9.22 -6.64
CA LEU A 156 -3.82 -8.38 -7.14
C LEU A 156 -4.92 -8.28 -6.11
N PHE A 157 -5.38 -7.06 -5.89
CA PHE A 157 -6.35 -6.69 -4.88
C PHE A 157 -7.59 -6.08 -5.55
N SER A 158 -8.73 -6.72 -5.36
CA SER A 158 -9.97 -6.40 -6.05
C SER A 158 -10.78 -5.32 -5.36
N SER A 159 -11.56 -4.60 -6.16
CA SER A 159 -12.56 -3.64 -5.68
C SER A 159 -13.57 -4.26 -4.74
N GLN A 160 -13.80 -5.57 -4.82
CA GLN A 160 -14.68 -6.26 -3.88
C GLN A 160 -14.19 -6.19 -2.42
N GLN A 161 -12.87 -6.08 -2.19
CA GLN A 161 -12.33 -5.90 -0.84
C GLN A 161 -12.29 -4.44 -0.41
N TYR A 162 -11.84 -3.52 -1.27
CA TYR A 162 -11.69 -2.11 -0.88
C TYR A 162 -12.96 -1.26 -1.01
N MET A 163 -13.98 -1.75 -1.71
CA MET A 163 -15.34 -1.19 -1.71
C MET A 163 -16.23 -2.05 -0.81
N ARG A 164 -15.97 -2.04 0.49
CA ARG A 164 -16.56 -2.97 1.44
C ARG A 164 -18.07 -2.82 1.53
N TYR A 165 -18.80 -3.91 1.30
CA TYR A 165 -20.25 -3.96 1.49
C TYR A 165 -20.62 -3.87 2.98
N LEU A 166 -21.50 -2.94 3.32
CA LEU A 166 -21.98 -2.69 4.68
C LEU A 166 -23.31 -3.39 4.98
N GLY A 167 -23.97 -3.91 3.96
CA GLY A 167 -25.32 -4.46 4.06
C GLY A 167 -26.37 -3.58 3.38
N ARG A 168 -27.58 -4.14 3.33
CA ARG A 168 -28.76 -3.49 2.79
C ARG A 168 -29.52 -2.76 3.87
N ILE A 169 -29.81 -1.48 3.64
CA ILE A 169 -30.65 -0.66 4.50
C ILE A 169 -32.03 -0.53 3.86
N ARG A 170 -33.10 -0.72 4.65
CA ARG A 170 -34.49 -0.52 4.22
C ARG A 170 -35.07 0.70 4.93
N ARG A 171 -35.46 1.73 4.16
CA ARG A 171 -36.13 2.94 4.69
C ARG A 171 -37.21 3.40 3.71
N ASN A 172 -38.38 3.76 4.20
CA ASN A 172 -39.49 4.33 3.40
C ASN A 172 -39.81 3.53 2.14
N HIS A 173 -39.95 2.20 2.26
CA HIS A 173 -40.17 1.27 1.14
C HIS A 173 -39.07 1.22 0.06
N GLN A 174 -37.93 1.89 0.29
CA GLN A 174 -36.74 1.80 -0.56
C GLN A 174 -35.67 0.95 0.12
N SER A 175 -35.11 0.02 -0.64
CA SER A 175 -33.91 -0.72 -0.23
C SER A 175 -32.69 -0.08 -0.87
N LYS A 176 -31.60 0.04 -0.10
CA LYS A 176 -30.32 0.55 -0.59
C LYS A 176 -29.16 -0.33 -0.13
N ASP A 177 -28.25 -0.61 -1.04
CA ASP A 177 -27.03 -1.37 -0.80
C ASP A 177 -25.87 -0.41 -0.56
N CYS A 178 -25.28 -0.48 0.63
CA CYS A 178 -24.31 0.52 1.09
C CYS A 178 -22.89 -0.03 1.12
N PHE A 179 -21.94 0.83 0.77
CA PHE A 179 -20.52 0.51 0.64
C PHE A 179 -19.67 1.55 1.38
N ALA A 180 -18.53 1.11 1.91
CA ALA A 180 -17.50 1.97 2.47
C ALA A 180 -16.18 1.80 1.71
N PHE A 181 -15.44 2.89 1.55
CA PHE A 181 -14.09 2.82 1.01
C PHE A 181 -13.11 2.39 2.13
N ALA A 182 -12.50 1.22 1.98
CA ALA A 182 -11.71 0.56 3.02
C ALA A 182 -10.20 0.84 2.93
N ILE A 183 -9.83 1.96 2.31
CA ILE A 183 -8.47 2.48 2.29
C ILE A 183 -8.51 3.87 2.93
N GLN A 184 -7.60 4.13 3.87
CA GLN A 184 -7.54 5.37 4.64
C GLN A 184 -6.14 5.99 4.63
N PRO A 185 -6.02 7.31 4.80
CA PRO A 185 -4.72 7.94 4.95
C PRO A 185 -4.14 7.66 6.34
N THR A 186 -2.81 7.69 6.44
CA THR A 186 -2.08 7.71 7.70
C THR A 186 -0.86 8.63 7.64
N HIS A 187 -0.49 9.18 8.79
CA HIS A 187 0.74 9.94 9.00
C HIS A 187 1.83 9.14 9.71
N LYS A 188 1.58 7.85 9.98
CA LYS A 188 2.50 6.98 10.74
C LYS A 188 3.23 6.01 9.82
N TYR A 189 2.62 4.86 9.59
CA TYR A 189 3.17 3.73 8.86
C TYR A 189 2.05 2.99 8.13
N THR A 190 2.41 2.20 7.12
CA THR A 190 1.44 1.44 6.32
C THR A 190 0.90 0.25 7.12
N ILE A 191 -0.41 0.04 7.07
CA ILE A 191 -1.09 -1.10 7.68
C ILE A 191 -1.91 -1.82 6.62
N LEU A 192 -1.66 -3.11 6.43
CA LEU A 192 -2.48 -3.99 5.63
C LEU A 192 -3.45 -4.72 6.56
N GLY A 193 -4.66 -4.18 6.65
CA GLY A 193 -5.70 -4.63 7.59
C GLY A 193 -6.43 -5.90 7.17
N SER A 194 -7.54 -6.20 7.86
CA SER A 194 -8.39 -7.37 7.62
C SER A 194 -8.94 -7.40 6.20
N VAL A 195 -9.29 -6.26 5.59
CA VAL A 195 -9.75 -6.24 4.19
C VAL A 195 -8.69 -6.71 3.20
N PHE A 196 -7.40 -6.51 3.52
CA PHE A 196 -6.29 -7.07 2.74
C PHE A 196 -6.15 -8.57 2.99
N LEU A 197 -6.28 -9.02 4.23
CA LEU A 197 -6.22 -10.44 4.58
C LEU A 197 -7.40 -11.24 4.01
N GLU A 198 -8.59 -10.64 3.90
CA GLU A 198 -9.78 -11.24 3.29
C GLU A 198 -9.57 -11.62 1.81
N ALA A 199 -8.63 -10.96 1.13
CA ALA A 199 -8.30 -11.24 -0.27
C ALA A 199 -7.55 -12.57 -0.47
N TYR A 200 -6.85 -13.08 0.55
CA TYR A 200 -5.86 -14.15 0.38
C TYR A 200 -5.95 -15.20 1.49
N TYR A 201 -5.46 -16.40 1.20
CA TYR A 201 -5.10 -17.33 2.27
C TYR A 201 -3.70 -16.95 2.76
N THR A 202 -3.59 -16.55 4.03
CA THR A 202 -2.36 -16.03 4.62
C THR A 202 -1.79 -16.99 5.66
N ILE A 203 -0.50 -17.32 5.53
CA ILE A 203 0.25 -18.16 6.46
C ILE A 203 1.26 -17.29 7.19
N PHE A 204 1.18 -17.23 8.51
CA PHE A 204 2.18 -16.57 9.36
C PHE A 204 3.22 -17.58 9.83
N ASP A 205 4.29 -17.77 9.06
CA ASP A 205 5.37 -18.73 9.31
C ASP A 205 6.48 -18.05 10.11
N GLN A 206 6.27 -17.98 11.44
CA GLN A 206 7.21 -17.35 12.37
C GLN A 206 8.54 -18.10 12.46
N GLU A 207 8.53 -19.43 12.38
CA GLU A 207 9.74 -20.28 12.46
C GLU A 207 10.71 -19.93 11.33
N ASN A 208 10.19 -19.67 10.14
CA ASN A 208 10.99 -19.29 8.96
C ASN A 208 11.02 -17.78 8.68
N MET A 209 10.54 -16.94 9.61
CA MET A 209 10.52 -15.48 9.48
C MET A 209 9.93 -15.01 8.15
N ARG A 210 8.77 -15.52 7.76
CA ARG A 210 8.12 -15.20 6.49
C ARG A 210 6.60 -15.27 6.57
N ILE A 211 5.93 -14.62 5.61
CA ILE A 211 4.48 -14.64 5.47
C ILE A 211 4.15 -15.18 4.09
N GLY A 212 3.34 -16.24 4.05
CA GLY A 212 2.88 -16.91 2.85
C GLY A 212 1.54 -16.38 2.38
N PHE A 213 1.37 -16.26 1.07
CA PHE A 213 0.11 -15.90 0.42
C PHE A 213 -0.25 -16.95 -0.63
N ALA A 214 -1.52 -17.34 -0.63
CA ALA A 214 -2.12 -18.17 -1.65
C ALA A 214 -3.52 -17.67 -2.01
N ASN A 215 -4.07 -18.17 -3.12
CA ASN A 215 -5.43 -17.80 -3.53
C ASN A 215 -6.45 -18.26 -2.48
N SER A 216 -7.29 -17.33 -2.03
CA SER A 216 -8.39 -17.67 -1.13
C SER A 216 -9.58 -18.21 -1.93
N PRO A 217 -10.23 -19.30 -1.48
CA PRO A 217 -11.46 -19.79 -2.10
C PRO A 217 -12.69 -18.95 -1.72
N CYS A 218 -12.58 -18.02 -0.78
CA CYS A 218 -13.71 -17.26 -0.21
C CYS A 218 -13.51 -15.74 -0.28
N ASN A 219 -12.81 -15.24 -1.29
CA ASN A 219 -12.55 -13.81 -1.50
C ASN A 219 -13.48 -13.13 -2.52
N SER A 220 -14.58 -13.80 -2.87
CA SER A 220 -15.62 -13.26 -3.76
C SER A 220 -16.85 -12.88 -2.95
N TYR A 221 -17.32 -11.64 -3.08
CA TYR A 221 -18.57 -11.16 -2.51
C TYR A 221 -19.74 -11.23 -3.48
N THR A 222 -19.47 -11.61 -4.73
CA THR A 222 -20.47 -11.90 -5.74
C THR A 222 -20.28 -13.32 -6.25
N ASN A 223 -21.36 -13.96 -6.72
CA ASN A 223 -21.27 -15.28 -7.35
C ASN A 223 -20.90 -15.18 -8.84
N ASN A 224 -20.43 -14.02 -9.30
CA ASN A 224 -20.25 -13.75 -10.72
C ASN A 224 -18.79 -13.99 -11.17
N PRO A 225 -18.54 -14.89 -12.14
CA PRO A 225 -17.20 -15.15 -12.65
C PRO A 225 -16.59 -14.01 -13.48
N SER A 226 -17.36 -13.01 -13.92
CA SER A 226 -16.86 -11.89 -14.73
C SER A 226 -16.04 -10.87 -13.93
N ILE A 227 -16.28 -10.77 -12.61
CA ILE A 227 -15.56 -9.81 -11.78
C ILE A 227 -14.22 -10.40 -11.38
N SER A 228 -13.14 -9.67 -11.67
CA SER A 228 -11.81 -10.10 -11.25
C SER A 228 -11.70 -10.08 -9.73
N ASN A 229 -11.57 -11.26 -9.14
CA ASN A 229 -11.28 -11.43 -7.72
C ASN A 229 -9.82 -11.12 -7.41
N SER A 230 -9.53 -10.89 -6.14
CA SER A 230 -8.16 -10.83 -5.66
C SER A 230 -7.44 -12.14 -5.97
N LYS A 231 -6.17 -12.07 -6.37
CA LYS A 231 -5.37 -13.25 -6.71
C LYS A 231 -3.90 -13.04 -6.43
N VAL A 232 -3.22 -14.12 -6.09
CA VAL A 232 -1.77 -14.20 -6.05
C VAL A 232 -1.28 -14.44 -7.48
N ASN A 233 -0.69 -13.42 -8.10
CA ASN A 233 -0.09 -13.55 -9.43
C ASN A 233 1.25 -14.30 -9.38
N GLY A 234 1.84 -14.45 -8.20
CA GLY A 234 3.10 -15.15 -7.98
C GLY A 234 4.31 -14.25 -8.13
N LEU A 235 5.43 -14.82 -8.57
CA LEU A 235 6.69 -14.09 -8.71
C LEU A 235 6.75 -13.34 -10.03
N LYS A 236 7.22 -12.10 -9.99
CA LYS A 236 7.57 -11.31 -11.17
C LYS A 236 8.98 -10.74 -11.02
N TYR A 237 9.60 -10.41 -12.16
CA TYR A 237 10.77 -9.55 -12.16
C TYR A 237 10.36 -8.14 -11.76
N TRP A 238 11.13 -7.56 -10.85
CA TRP A 238 10.97 -6.17 -10.48
C TRP A 238 11.45 -5.29 -11.64
N ASN A 239 10.59 -4.40 -12.08
CA ASN A 239 10.90 -3.50 -13.18
C ASN A 239 11.16 -2.09 -12.63
N GLU A 240 12.42 -1.64 -12.68
CA GLU A 240 12.82 -0.28 -12.25
C GLU A 240 12.27 0.83 -13.16
N THR A 241 11.72 0.49 -14.34
CA THR A 241 11.24 1.46 -15.34
C THR A 241 9.74 1.74 -15.29
N PHE A 242 9.03 1.40 -14.21
CA PHE A 242 7.64 1.82 -14.10
C PHE A 242 7.53 3.34 -14.25
N LYS A 243 6.74 3.77 -15.24
CA LYS A 243 6.41 5.19 -15.42
C LYS A 243 5.52 5.58 -14.25
N SER A 244 6.10 6.28 -13.28
CA SER A 244 5.34 6.85 -12.18
C SER A 244 4.20 7.71 -12.73
N ILE A 245 3.00 7.42 -12.24
CA ILE A 245 1.79 8.14 -12.59
C ILE A 245 1.86 9.59 -12.11
N LYS A 246 2.63 9.86 -11.04
CA LYS A 246 2.77 11.22 -10.49
C LYS A 246 3.29 12.21 -11.55
N LYS A 247 4.24 11.76 -12.39
CA LYS A 247 4.77 12.56 -13.51
C LYS A 247 3.73 12.90 -14.57
N GLN A 248 2.69 12.07 -14.73
CA GLN A 248 1.62 12.29 -15.70
C GLN A 248 0.61 13.36 -15.23
N TYR A 249 0.32 13.43 -13.93
CA TYR A 249 -0.71 14.31 -13.38
C TYR A 249 -0.17 15.59 -12.71
N GLN A 250 1.13 15.67 -12.41
CA GLN A 250 1.78 16.86 -11.81
C GLN A 250 2.71 17.59 -12.79
N LYS A 251 2.21 18.01 -13.96
CA LYS A 251 3.00 18.74 -14.97
C LYS A 251 3.56 20.11 -14.50
N ASN A 252 3.10 20.67 -13.38
CA ASN A 252 3.39 22.05 -12.94
C ASN A 252 3.97 22.19 -11.52
N ALA A 253 4.45 21.12 -10.89
CA ALA A 253 5.17 21.24 -9.62
C ALA A 253 6.67 21.39 -9.88
N TYR A 254 7.26 22.52 -9.52
CA TYR A 254 8.72 22.69 -9.43
C TYR A 254 9.26 21.66 -8.43
N PHE A 255 9.65 20.49 -8.92
CA PHE A 255 10.36 19.50 -8.10
C PHE A 255 11.80 19.96 -7.97
N VAL A 256 12.19 20.32 -6.74
CA VAL A 256 13.60 20.34 -6.35
C VAL A 256 14.12 18.94 -6.63
N GLN A 257 15.03 18.84 -7.59
CA GLN A 257 15.70 17.62 -7.97
C GLN A 257 16.66 17.23 -6.83
N THR A 258 16.09 16.71 -5.75
CA THR A 258 16.87 15.99 -4.75
C THR A 258 17.43 14.76 -5.43
N HIS A 259 18.71 14.47 -5.24
CA HIS A 259 19.34 13.24 -5.70
C HIS A 259 18.71 12.06 -4.93
N ILE A 260 17.52 11.64 -5.36
CA ILE A 260 16.87 10.44 -4.86
C ILE A 260 17.68 9.28 -5.42
N HIS A 261 18.44 8.61 -4.56
CA HIS A 261 19.03 7.31 -4.87
C HIS A 261 17.92 6.42 -5.43
N LYS A 262 18.00 6.09 -6.73
CA LYS A 262 17.10 5.12 -7.33
C LYS A 262 17.38 3.77 -6.66
N PRO A 263 16.35 3.10 -6.11
CA PRO A 263 16.53 1.75 -5.58
C PRO A 263 17.01 0.83 -6.72
N LEU A 264 18.05 0.03 -6.46
CA LEU A 264 18.67 -0.91 -7.39
C LEU A 264 18.14 -2.34 -7.18
N SER A 265 17.37 -2.54 -6.11
CA SER A 265 16.65 -3.78 -5.78
C SER A 265 15.37 -3.47 -4.99
N PRO A 266 14.38 -4.38 -4.96
CA PRO A 266 13.22 -4.29 -4.07
C PRO A 266 13.61 -4.20 -2.59
N LEU A 267 14.77 -4.76 -2.21
CA LEU A 267 15.28 -4.71 -0.83
C LEU A 267 15.65 -3.28 -0.43
N ASP A 268 16.04 -2.41 -1.38
CA ASP A 268 16.33 -1.00 -1.11
C ASP A 268 15.09 -0.20 -0.71
N CYS A 269 13.90 -0.75 -0.93
CA CYS A 269 12.64 -0.16 -0.46
C CYS A 269 12.50 -0.21 1.07
N ALA A 270 13.31 -1.02 1.75
CA ALA A 270 13.41 -0.99 3.20
C ALA A 270 14.03 0.34 3.66
N VAL A 271 13.27 1.13 4.42
CA VAL A 271 13.82 2.32 5.08
C VAL A 271 14.70 1.85 6.23
N TYR A 272 16.02 1.83 6.03
CA TYR A 272 16.98 1.54 7.09
C TYR A 272 16.79 2.53 8.25
N ARG A 273 16.51 1.99 9.44
CA ARG A 273 16.53 2.76 10.67
C ARG A 273 17.94 2.61 11.25
N LEU A 274 18.72 3.67 11.24
CA LEU A 274 19.92 3.76 12.07
C LEU A 274 19.49 3.50 13.52
N THR A 275 20.22 2.65 14.22
CA THR A 275 19.99 2.40 15.64
C THR A 275 20.13 3.71 16.43
N ARG A 276 19.50 3.83 17.60
CA ARG A 276 19.60 5.05 18.45
C ARG A 276 21.06 5.44 18.70
N THR A 277 21.93 4.46 18.86
CA THR A 277 23.39 4.59 18.99
C THR A 277 24.05 5.17 17.74
N GLU A 278 23.72 4.67 16.55
CA GLU A 278 24.27 5.19 15.29
C GLU A 278 23.72 6.59 14.96
N GLN A 279 22.45 6.85 15.28
CA GLN A 279 21.86 8.19 15.17
C GLN A 279 22.57 9.18 16.08
N LEU A 280 22.81 8.81 17.35
CA LEU A 280 23.57 9.64 18.29
C LEU A 280 25.01 9.88 17.83
N SER A 281 25.66 8.88 17.24
CA SER A 281 26.99 9.04 16.63
C SER A 281 26.96 10.05 15.48
N TYR A 282 25.97 9.92 14.58
CA TYR A 282 25.80 10.84 13.46
C TYR A 282 25.50 12.28 13.92
N PHE A 283 24.61 12.46 14.91
CA PHE A 283 24.31 13.78 15.46
C PHE A 283 25.53 14.39 16.18
N ARG A 284 26.35 13.58 16.84
CA ARG A 284 27.57 14.02 17.50
C ARG A 284 28.62 14.50 16.49
N GLU A 285 28.81 13.76 15.40
CA GLU A 285 29.68 14.17 14.27
C GLU A 285 29.18 15.48 13.63
N LEU A 286 27.88 15.57 13.33
CA LEU A 286 27.28 16.78 12.74
C LEU A 286 27.44 18.00 13.66
N TYR A 287 27.22 17.81 14.97
CA TYR A 287 27.38 18.85 15.99
C TYR A 287 28.84 19.32 16.09
N LEU A 288 29.81 18.41 16.08
CA LEU A 288 31.23 18.73 16.06
C LEU A 288 31.62 19.51 14.79
N MET A 289 31.06 19.13 13.64
CA MET A 289 31.27 19.85 12.38
C MET A 289 30.73 21.30 12.45
N ILE A 290 29.53 21.49 13.00
CA ILE A 290 28.93 22.81 13.19
C ILE A 290 29.77 23.66 14.15
N ILE A 291 30.26 23.09 15.25
CA ILE A 291 31.16 23.79 16.17
C ILE A 291 32.45 24.20 15.48
N CYS A 292 33.11 23.29 14.75
CA CYS A 292 34.33 23.62 14.00
C CYS A 292 34.10 24.75 13.00
N LEU A 293 33.00 24.71 12.24
CA LEU A 293 32.64 25.77 11.28
C LEU A 293 32.38 27.10 11.99
N SER A 294 31.66 27.11 13.11
CA SER A 294 31.41 28.34 13.89
C SER A 294 32.71 28.91 14.47
N SER A 295 33.62 28.04 14.90
CA SER A 295 34.91 28.43 15.46
C SER A 295 35.84 29.00 14.39
N LEU A 296 35.85 28.42 13.19
CA LEU A 296 36.58 28.95 12.04
C LEU A 296 36.09 30.35 11.65
N ILE A 297 34.77 30.56 11.69
CA ILE A 297 34.16 31.86 11.40
C ILE A 297 34.59 32.91 12.45
N TYR A 298 34.49 32.57 13.75
CA TYR A 298 34.79 33.51 14.82
C TYR A 298 36.28 33.80 15.02
N LEU A 299 37.16 32.80 14.87
CA LEU A 299 38.61 32.99 15.08
C LEU A 299 39.35 33.52 13.86
N PHE A 300 38.89 33.23 12.64
CA PHE A 300 39.67 33.55 11.44
C PHE A 300 38.95 34.55 10.53
N LEU A 301 37.69 34.29 10.17
CA LEU A 301 36.99 35.15 9.21
C LEU A 301 36.62 36.51 9.79
N ILE A 302 36.10 36.58 11.02
CA ILE A 302 35.74 37.86 11.66
C ILE A 302 36.97 38.74 11.89
N PRO A 303 38.09 38.24 12.46
CA PRO A 303 39.31 39.04 12.62
C PRO A 303 39.93 39.45 11.28
N LEU A 304 39.91 38.58 10.27
CA LEU A 304 40.37 38.91 8.92
C LEU A 304 39.52 40.00 8.27
N LEU A 305 38.18 39.97 8.46
CA LEU A 305 37.28 41.00 7.97
C LEU A 305 37.52 42.35 8.66
N ILE A 306 37.80 42.33 9.97
CA ILE A 306 38.17 43.52 10.74
C ILE A 306 39.50 44.09 10.24
N LEU A 307 40.51 43.24 10.03
CA LEU A 307 41.81 43.63 9.47
C LEU A 307 41.70 44.22 8.05
N LEU A 308 40.87 43.61 7.20
CA LEU A 308 40.61 44.10 5.85
C LEU A 308 39.85 45.44 5.87
N LYS A 309 38.89 45.63 6.78
CA LYS A 309 38.18 46.91 6.95
C LYS A 309 39.10 48.04 7.41
N ILE A 310 40.04 47.75 8.32
CA ILE A 310 41.03 48.74 8.79
C ILE A 310 41.95 49.18 7.64
N LYS A 311 42.26 48.28 6.70
CA LYS A 311 43.11 48.59 5.53
C LYS A 311 42.46 49.48 4.45
N TYR A 312 41.16 49.77 4.56
CA TYR A 312 40.39 50.59 3.61
C TYR A 312 39.84 51.88 4.24
N ILE A 313 40.29 52.25 5.45
CA ILE A 313 39.88 53.46 6.18
C ILE A 313 41.00 54.52 6.25
N ASP A 314 42.17 54.26 5.66
CA ASP A 314 43.23 55.28 5.46
C ASP A 314 43.20 55.88 4.05
#